data_AF-A0A3M2Y711-F1
#
_entry.id   AF-A0A3M2Y711-F1
#
_cell.length_a   1.000
_cell.length_b   1.000
_cell.length_c   1.000
_cell.angle_alpha   90.00
_cell.angle_beta   90.00
_cell.angle_gamma   90.00
#
_symmetry.space_group_name_H-M   'P 1'
#
loop_
_entity.id
_entity.type
_entity.pdbx_description
1 polymer ?
#
loop_
_entity_poly.entity_id
_entity_poly.type
_entity_poly.pdbx_seq_one_letter_code
_entity_poly.pdbx_strand_id
1 'polypeptide(L)' 'RIVANLAKLLAAAGSGRGLISICAAGGQGVTAILER' A
#
# COMPACT_ATOMS: atom_id res chain seq x y z
N ARG A 1 -7.79 0.42 -5.65
CA ARG A 1 -6.84 -0.14 -6.66
C ARG A 1 -5.41 -0.26 -6.12
N ILE A 2 -4.89 0.71 -5.35
CA ILE A 2 -3.51 0.69 -4.82
C ILE A 2 -3.26 -0.50 -3.87
N VAL A 3 -4.12 -0.67 -2.86
CA VAL A 3 -4.01 -1.77 -1.88
C VAL A 3 -3.97 -3.14 -2.55
N ALA A 4 -4.89 -3.40 -3.49
CA ALA A 4 -4.96 -4.68 -4.19
C ALA A 4 -3.70 -4.98 -5.02
N ASN A 5 -3.11 -3.95 -5.65
CA ASN A 5 -1.89 -4.13 -6.43
C ASN A 5 -0.69 -4.41 -5.52
N LEU A 6 -0.51 -3.63 -4.45
CA LEU A 6 0.56 -3.85 -3.48
C LEU A 6 0.44 -5.23 -2.82
N ALA A 7 -0.77 -5.63 -2.43
CA ALA A 7 -1.03 -6.96 -1.88
C ALA A 7 -0.65 -8.08 -2.86
N LYS A 8 -0.91 -7.91 -4.16
CA LYS A 8 -0.52 -8.88 -5.19
C LYS A 8 1.01 -8.98 -5.35
N LEU A 9 1.72 -7.84 -5.29
CA LEU A 9 3.18 -7.82 -5.35
C LEU A 9 3.82 -8.47 -4.12
N LEU A 10 3.33 -8.14 -2.92
CA LEU A 10 3.77 -8.80 -1.69
C LEU A 10 3.46 -10.30 -1.71
N ALA A 11 2.33 -10.69 -2.31
CA ALA A 11 1.98 -12.09 -2.52
C ALA A 11 2.99 -12.83 -3.40
N ALA A 12 3.38 -12.22 -4.51
CA ALA A 12 4.38 -12.78 -5.40
C ALA A 12 5.77 -12.85 -4.76
N ALA A 13 6.12 -11.87 -3.91
CA ALA A 13 7.38 -11.86 -3.16
C ALA A 13 7.41 -12.89 -2.01
N GLY A 14 6.26 -13.37 -1.56
CA GLY A 14 6.13 -14.39 -0.49
C GLY A 14 6.42 -13.89 0.92
N SER A 15 6.98 -12.69 1.09
CA SER A 15 7.23 -12.03 2.38
C SER A 15 7.47 -10.54 2.18
N GLY A 16 7.38 -9.75 3.25
CA GLY A 16 7.86 -8.37 3.28
C GLY A 16 6.78 -7.35 3.66
N ARG A 17 7.17 -6.06 3.59
CA ARG A 17 6.31 -4.93 3.95
C ARG A 17 6.29 -3.90 2.84
N GLY A 18 5.11 -3.37 2.57
CA GLY A 18 4.86 -2.32 1.61
C GLY A 18 4.26 -1.08 2.27
N LEU A 19 4.62 0.09 1.75
CA LEU A 19 4.11 1.39 2.20
C LEU A 19 3.22 1.99 1.12
N ILE A 20 2.07 2.50 1.54
CA ILE A 20 1.23 3.39 0.73
C ILE A 20 1.30 4.77 1.39
N SER A 21 1.64 5.78 0.62
CA SER A 21 1.53 7.20 1.00
C SER A 21 0.86 7.94 -0.14
N ILE A 22 -0.29 8.57 0.12
CA ILE A 22 -1.08 9.24 -0.90
C ILE A 22 -1.60 10.59 -0.40
N CYS A 23 -1.51 11.59 -1.26
CA CYS A 23 -2.21 12.86 -1.10
C CYS A 23 -3.58 12.76 -1.77
N ALA A 24 -4.63 13.16 -1.06
CA ALA A 24 -6.00 13.22 -1.56
C ALA A 24 -6.52 14.66 -1.57
N ALA A 25 -7.56 14.91 -2.37
CA ALA A 25 -8.21 16.21 -2.43
C ALA A 25 -8.71 16.67 -1.05
N GLY A 26 -8.77 17.99 -0.84
CA GLY A 26 -9.18 18.56 0.44
C GLY A 26 -8.09 18.55 1.53
N GLY A 27 -6.81 18.44 1.13
CA GLY A 27 -5.67 18.55 2.05
C GLY A 27 -5.45 17.33 2.94
N GLN A 28 -5.93 16.16 2.52
CA GLN A 28 -5.82 14.93 3.30
C GLN A 28 -4.64 14.09 2.82
N GLY A 29 -3.85 13.59 3.76
CA GLY A 29 -2.81 12.58 3.52
C GLY A 29 -3.25 11.25 4.12
N VAL A 30 -3.07 10.15 3.40
CA VAL A 30 -3.30 8.80 3.92
C VAL A 30 -2.01 8.00 3.80
N THR A 31 -1.57 7.43 4.92
CA THR A 31 -0.42 6.52 4.97
C THR A 31 -0.86 5.18 5.53
N ALA A 32 -0.45 4.08 4.89
CA ALA A 32 -0.74 2.73 5.35
C ALA A 32 0.46 1.81 5.12
N ILE A 33 0.69 0.88 6.04
CA ILE A 33 1.67 -0.20 5.90
C ILE A 33 0.91 -1.50 5.73
N LEU A 34 1.30 -2.28 4.73
CA LEU A 34 0.79 -3.62 4.49
C LEU A 34 1.93 -4.62 4.66
N GLU A 35 1.66 -5.72 5.36
CA GLU A 35 2.61 -6.81 5.59
C GLU A 35 2.04 -8.14 5.13
N ARG A 36 2.94 -9.08 4.81
CA ARG A 36 2.62 -10.46 4.45
C ARG A 36 3.50 -11.44 5.20
#